data_AF-A0A968XLT8-F1
#
_entry.id   AF-A0A968XLT8-F1
#
_cell.length_a   1.000
_cell.length_b   1.000
_cell.length_c   1.000
_cell.angle_alpha   90.00
_cell.angle_beta   90.00
_cell.angle_gamma   90.00
#
_symmetry.space_group_name_H-M   'P 1'
#
loop_
_entity.id
_entity.type
_entity.pdbx_description
1 polymer ?
#
loop_
_entity_poly.entity_id
_entity_poly.type
_entity_poly.pdbx_seq_one_letter_code
_entity_poly.pdbx_strand_id
1 'polypeptide(L)'
;MNAALILFFHNCQEPHYNSKTDTLTRGFQVELDQNWCGKFEVDLDSLPKSAIISNPNIKLLFYNIYKESKLSDDTSNLTIDALLLQIFQTMHGVENSLFSSKPRWVKKIDEILRDNFDQPLTLQELSVVN
;
A
#
# COMPACT_ATOMS: atom_id res chain seq x y z
N MET A 1 22.98 -8.78 12.63
CA MET A 1 22.15 -8.51 11.43
C MET A 1 20.91 -7.75 11.87
N ASN A 2 20.79 -6.47 11.51
CA ASN A 2 19.53 -5.74 11.71
C ASN A 2 18.55 -6.24 10.65
N ALA A 3 17.56 -7.03 11.05
CA ALA A 3 16.47 -7.39 10.14
C ALA A 3 15.63 -6.13 9.93
N ALA A 4 15.78 -5.47 8.78
CA ALA A 4 14.94 -4.34 8.43
C ALA A 4 13.51 -4.86 8.18
N LEU A 5 12.59 -4.59 9.10
CA LEU A 5 11.17 -4.86 8.92
C LEU A 5 10.61 -3.83 7.93
N ILE A 6 10.41 -4.26 6.69
CA ILE A 6 9.73 -3.47 5.66
C ILE A 6 8.26 -3.89 5.67
N LEU A 7 7.36 -2.91 5.83
CA LEU A 7 5.92 -3.10 5.78
C LEU A 7 5.40 -2.33 4.57
N PHE A 8 4.71 -3.05 3.68
CA PHE A 8 4.07 -2.50 2.50
C PHE A 8 2.56 -2.54 2.66
N PHE A 9 1.91 -1.48 2.23
CA PHE A 9 0.47 -1.42 2.05
C PHE A 9 0.16 -1.34 0.55
N HIS A 10 -0.81 -2.15 0.11
CA HIS A 10 -1.35 -2.13 -1.24
C HIS A 10 -2.86 -2.02 -1.14
N ASN A 11 -3.43 -0.99 -1.75
CA ASN A 11 -4.87 -0.88 -1.94
C ASN A 11 -5.29 -1.79 -3.10
N CYS A 12 -6.48 -2.39 -3.04
CA CYS A 12 -6.95 -3.44 -3.94
C CYS A 12 -7.15 -3.01 -5.42
N GLN A 13 -6.84 -1.76 -5.76
CA GLN A 13 -7.12 -1.16 -7.06
C GLN A 13 -6.01 -1.32 -8.11
N GLU A 14 -4.90 -2.03 -7.84
CA GLU A 14 -3.83 -2.23 -8.83
C GLU A 14 -3.40 -3.69 -9.03
N PRO A 15 -3.32 -4.17 -10.30
CA PRO A 15 -2.64 -5.41 -10.63
C PRO A 15 -1.17 -5.32 -10.20
N HIS A 16 -0.74 -6.23 -9.32
CA HIS A 16 0.63 -6.29 -8.84
C HIS A 16 1.21 -7.68 -9.03
N TYR A 17 2.53 -7.74 -9.21
CA TYR A 17 3.28 -8.99 -9.28
C TYR A 17 4.42 -8.95 -8.26
N ASN A 18 4.47 -9.96 -7.39
CA ASN A 18 5.55 -10.13 -6.43
C ASN A 18 6.68 -10.94 -7.06
N SER A 19 7.77 -10.28 -7.48
CA SER A 19 9.01 -10.99 -7.85
C SER A 19 9.79 -11.36 -6.59
N LYS A 20 9.79 -12.63 -6.22
CA LYS A 20 10.66 -13.13 -5.14
C LYS A 20 12.09 -13.25 -5.67
N THR A 21 13.03 -12.55 -5.07
CA THR A 21 14.47 -12.75 -5.31
C THR A 21 14.95 -14.04 -4.62
N ASP A 22 16.01 -14.66 -5.12
CA ASP A 22 16.62 -15.90 -4.58
C ASP A 22 17.06 -15.84 -3.10
N THR A 23 17.01 -14.66 -2.48
CA THR A 23 17.27 -14.47 -1.06
C THR A 23 16.08 -14.92 -0.21
N LEU A 24 16.34 -15.86 0.69
CA LEU A 24 15.36 -16.40 1.64
C LEU A 24 14.76 -15.29 2.51
N THR A 25 13.60 -14.77 2.12
CA THR A 25 12.85 -13.73 2.83
C THR A 25 11.64 -14.35 3.51
N ARG A 26 11.44 -14.03 4.80
CA ARG A 26 10.22 -14.41 5.52
C ARG A 26 9.24 -13.26 5.44
N GLY A 27 8.10 -13.51 4.80
CA GLY A 27 6.99 -12.57 4.69
C GLY A 27 5.80 -13.01 5.54
N PHE A 28 5.07 -12.03 6.04
CA PHE A 28 3.74 -12.21 6.62
C PHE A 28 2.83 -11.22 5.89
N GLN A 29 1.76 -11.73 5.30
CA GLN A 29 0.83 -10.95 4.51
C GLN A 29 -0.56 -11.10 5.12
N VAL A 30 -1.29 -9.99 5.18
CA VAL A 30 -2.69 -9.94 5.56
C VAL A 30 -3.45 -9.46 4.34
N GLU A 31 -4.42 -10.26 3.90
CA GLU A 31 -5.36 -9.90 2.83
C GLU A 31 -6.73 -9.69 3.46
N LEU A 32 -7.41 -8.63 3.05
CA LEU A 32 -8.73 -8.27 3.55
C LEU A 32 -9.71 -8.35 2.38
N ASP A 33 -10.84 -9.00 2.63
CA ASP A 33 -11.93 -9.02 1.66
C ASP A 33 -12.77 -7.74 1.74
N GLN A 34 -13.52 -7.45 0.67
CA GLN A 34 -14.35 -6.26 0.56
C GLN A 34 -15.47 -6.22 1.64
N ASN A 35 -15.96 -7.38 2.08
CA ASN A 35 -17.01 -7.45 3.11
C ASN A 35 -16.47 -7.03 4.48
N TRP A 36 -15.21 -7.35 4.80
CA TRP A 36 -14.55 -6.88 6.01
C TRP A 36 -14.51 -5.34 6.03
N CYS A 37 -14.07 -4.73 4.93
CA CYS A 37 -14.03 -3.27 4.79
C CYS A 37 -15.43 -2.66 4.91
N GLY A 38 -16.43 -3.27 4.27
CA GLY A 38 -17.83 -2.82 4.36
C GLY A 38 -18.42 -2.98 5.76
N LYS A 39 -18.10 -4.06 6.48
CA LYS A 39 -18.57 -4.33 7.84
C LYS A 39 -18.09 -3.27 8.84
N PHE A 40 -16.86 -2.78 8.67
CA PHE A 40 -16.24 -1.83 9.58
C PHE A 40 -16.16 -0.40 9.02
N GLU A 41 -16.83 -0.14 7.90
CA GLU A 41 -16.90 1.19 7.26
C GLU A 41 -15.50 1.80 7.02
N VAL A 42 -14.53 0.96 6.62
CA VAL A 42 -13.18 1.43 6.32
C VAL A 42 -13.18 2.13 4.95
N ASP A 43 -12.93 3.44 4.97
CA ASP A 43 -12.81 4.27 3.78
C ASP A 43 -11.46 4.04 3.08
N LEU A 44 -11.43 3.01 2.23
CA LEU A 44 -10.24 2.67 1.43
C LEU A 44 -9.87 3.76 0.41
N ASP A 45 -10.80 4.64 0.01
CA ASP A 45 -10.52 5.69 -0.98
C ASP A 45 -9.73 6.86 -0.38
N SER A 46 -9.77 6.99 0.95
CA SER A 46 -8.97 7.96 1.71
C SER A 46 -7.61 7.43 2.18
N LEU A 47 -7.16 6.29 1.63
CA LEU A 47 -5.88 5.65 1.88
C LEU A 47 -4.97 5.72 0.64
N PRO A 48 -3.63 5.61 0.78
CA PRO A 48 -2.76 5.72 -0.39
C PRO A 48 -2.90 4.46 -1.24
N LYS A 49 -2.83 4.58 -2.57
CA LYS A 49 -2.90 3.42 -3.46
C LYS A 49 -1.87 2.34 -3.13
N SER A 50 -0.65 2.75 -2.81
CA SER A 50 0.38 1.90 -2.24
C SER A 50 1.34 2.74 -1.40
N ALA A 51 1.92 2.15 -0.37
CA ALA A 51 2.86 2.85 0.51
C ALA A 51 3.86 1.91 1.18
N ILE A 52 5.11 2.40 1.34
CA ILE A 52 6.03 1.85 2.33
C ILE A 52 5.70 2.50 3.66
N ILE A 53 5.27 1.69 4.63
CA ILE A 53 4.92 2.17 5.96
C ILE A 53 6.20 2.37 6.77
N SER A 54 6.54 3.63 7.05
CA SER A 54 7.68 4.02 7.89
C SER A 54 7.28 4.22 9.37
N ASN A 55 5.99 4.46 9.64
CA ASN A 55 5.49 4.75 10.99
C ASN A 55 5.73 3.55 11.94
N PRO A 56 6.53 3.72 13.01
CA PRO A 56 6.88 2.62 13.92
C PRO A 56 5.67 2.10 14.71
N ASN A 57 4.66 2.93 14.99
CA ASN A 57 3.45 2.50 15.68
C ASN A 57 2.67 1.51 14.82
N ILE A 58 2.52 1.80 13.53
CA ILE A 58 1.84 0.90 12.59
C ILE A 58 2.62 -0.42 12.45
N LYS A 59 3.96 -0.37 12.39
CA LYS A 59 4.80 -1.58 12.38
C LYS A 59 4.61 -2.44 13.63
N LEU A 60 4.48 -1.80 14.80
CA LEU A 60 4.23 -2.52 16.06
C LEU A 60 2.84 -3.17 16.09
N LEU A 61 1.81 -2.46 15.62
CA LEU A 61 0.46 -3.01 15.49
C LEU A 61 0.45 -4.22 14.55
N PHE A 62 1.14 -4.14 13.41
CA PHE A 62 1.25 -5.26 12.48
C PHE A 62 2.01 -6.45 13.08
N TYR A 63 3.05 -6.19 13.88
CA TYR A 63 3.74 -7.25 14.63
C TYR A 63 2.82 -7.91 15.68
N ASN A 64 1.91 -7.15 16.30
CA ASN A 64 0.90 -7.72 17.20
C ASN A 64 -0.09 -8.62 16.45
N ILE A 65 -0.52 -8.24 15.23
CA ILE A 65 -1.33 -9.12 14.37
C ILE A 65 -0.58 -10.43 14.09
N TYR A 66 0.71 -10.35 13.75
CA TYR A 66 1.51 -11.56 13.54
C TYR A 66 1.54 -12.47 14.78
N LYS A 67 1.76 -11.91 15.98
CA LYS A 67 1.72 -12.70 17.22
C LYS A 67 0.36 -13.34 17.45
N GLU A 68 -0.72 -12.57 17.28
CA GLU A 68 -2.09 -13.02 17.49
C GLU A 68 -2.45 -14.16 16.55
N SER A 69 -2.00 -14.10 15.29
CA SER A 69 -2.19 -15.16 14.30
C SER A 69 -1.50 -16.50 14.66
N LYS A 70 -0.65 -16.53 15.71
CA LYS A 70 0.00 -17.73 16.22
C LYS A 70 -0.66 -18.29 17.49
N LEU A 71 -1.53 -17.52 18.15
CA LEU A 71 -2.24 -17.96 19.35
C LEU A 71 -3.50 -18.77 18.98
N SER A 72 -4.31 -18.23 18.07
CA SER A 72 -5.54 -18.86 17.57
C SER A 72 -6.53 -19.25 18.67
N ASP A 73 -6.73 -18.38 19.66
CA ASP A 73 -7.72 -18.55 20.72
C ASP A 73 -9.07 -17.91 20.33
N ASP A 74 -10.07 -18.05 21.22
CA ASP A 74 -11.44 -17.56 21.00
C ASP A 74 -11.53 -16.04 20.79
N THR A 75 -10.49 -15.29 21.17
CA THR A 75 -10.44 -13.83 21.08
C THR A 75 -9.53 -13.32 19.97
N SER A 76 -8.68 -14.19 19.38
CA SER A 76 -7.68 -13.79 18.40
C SER A 76 -8.26 -13.06 17.19
N ASN A 77 -9.40 -13.52 16.65
CA ASN A 77 -10.03 -12.84 15.51
C ASN A 77 -10.51 -11.42 15.85
N LEU A 78 -11.11 -11.24 17.04
CA LEU A 78 -11.55 -9.92 17.51
C LEU A 78 -10.36 -8.99 17.74
N THR A 79 -9.28 -9.53 18.30
CA THR A 79 -8.04 -8.78 18.52
C THR A 79 -7.40 -8.36 17.18
N ILE A 80 -7.38 -9.25 16.19
CA ILE A 80 -6.87 -8.93 14.84
C ILE A 80 -7.73 -7.84 14.19
N ASP A 81 -9.06 -7.94 14.26
CA ASP A 81 -9.98 -6.90 13.76
C ASP A 81 -9.68 -5.54 14.40
N ALA A 82 -9.55 -5.49 15.73
CA ALA A 82 -9.27 -4.27 16.47
C ALA A 82 -7.91 -3.66 16.09
N LEU A 83 -6.87 -4.49 15.94
CA LEU A 83 -5.53 -4.06 15.52
C LEU A 83 -5.54 -3.50 14.09
N LEU A 84 -6.27 -4.14 13.17
CA LEU A 84 -6.42 -3.67 11.79
C LEU A 84 -7.11 -2.30 11.75
N LEU A 85 -8.21 -2.13 12.49
CA LEU A 85 -8.90 -0.84 12.57
C LEU A 85 -8.00 0.26 13.13
N GLN A 86 -7.21 -0.06 14.15
CA GLN A 86 -6.24 0.89 14.71
C GLN A 86 -5.15 1.26 13.68
N ILE A 87 -4.71 0.31 12.86
CA ILE A 87 -3.77 0.58 11.75
C ILE A 87 -4.41 1.55 10.75
N PHE A 88 -5.62 1.28 10.26
CA PHE A 88 -6.30 2.15 9.30
C PHE A 88 -6.53 3.55 9.86
N GLN A 89 -7.02 3.66 11.10
CA GLN A 89 -7.16 4.93 11.79
C GLN A 89 -5.84 5.70 11.90
N THR A 90 -4.72 5.00 12.15
CA THR A 90 -3.39 5.62 12.23
C THR A 90 -2.83 5.99 10.86
N MET A 91 -3.26 5.32 9.79
CA MET A 91 -2.89 5.68 8.41
C MET A 91 -3.62 6.94 7.94
N HIS A 92 -4.88 7.15 8.35
CA HIS A 92 -5.58 8.40 8.06
C HIS A 92 -4.82 9.60 8.65
N GLY A 93 -4.41 10.52 7.78
CA GLY A 93 -3.63 11.71 8.16
C GLY A 93 -2.11 11.59 8.03
N VAL A 94 -1.56 10.41 7.70
CA VAL A 94 -0.12 10.24 7.38
C VAL A 94 0.20 10.68 5.94
N GLU A 95 -0.82 10.95 5.13
CA GLU A 95 -0.73 11.05 3.66
C GLU A 95 -0.04 12.31 3.10
N ASN A 96 0.20 13.34 3.90
CA ASN A 96 0.52 14.64 3.32
C ASN A 96 2.01 14.95 3.09
N SER A 97 2.96 14.06 3.43
CA SER A 97 4.38 14.43 3.42
C SER A 97 5.24 13.88 2.28
N LEU A 98 4.81 12.84 1.55
CA LEU A 98 5.71 12.15 0.59
C LEU A 98 5.28 12.18 -0.88
N PHE A 99 4.00 12.42 -1.20
CA PHE A 99 3.52 12.43 -2.58
C PHE A 99 3.20 13.83 -3.14
N SER A 100 3.52 14.91 -2.42
CA SER A 100 3.09 16.26 -2.78
C SER A 100 3.76 16.87 -4.03
N SER A 101 4.69 16.18 -4.68
CA SER A 101 5.13 16.59 -6.02
C SER A 101 5.16 15.40 -6.97
N LYS A 102 4.13 15.29 -7.82
CA LYS A 102 4.26 14.51 -9.05
C LYS A 102 5.51 15.03 -9.78
N PRO A 103 6.46 14.15 -10.15
CA PRO A 103 7.62 14.57 -10.92
C PRO A 103 7.18 15.34 -12.17
N ARG A 104 7.95 16.35 -12.58
CA ARG A 104 7.57 17.23 -13.71
C ARG A 104 7.31 16.45 -15.00
N TRP A 105 8.04 15.35 -15.23
CA TRP A 105 7.83 14.48 -16.38
C TRP A 105 6.40 13.90 -16.44
N VAL A 106 5.76 13.60 -15.30
CA VAL A 106 4.40 13.06 -15.25
C VAL A 106 3.41 14.07 -15.83
N LYS A 107 3.58 15.35 -15.48
CA LYS A 107 2.73 16.42 -16.02
C LYS A 107 2.95 16.60 -17.53
N LYS A 108 4.20 16.58 -17.98
CA LYS A 108 4.55 16.71 -19.40
C LYS A 108 4.00 15.56 -20.25
N ILE A 109 4.02 14.33 -19.72
CA ILE A 109 3.43 13.19 -20.40
C ILE A 109 1.90 13.36 -20.50
N ASP A 110 1.22 13.80 -19.44
CA ASP A 110 -0.23 14.08 -19.49
C ASP A 110 -0.57 15.18 -20.51
N GLU A 111 0.26 16.23 -20.61
CA GLU A 111 0.14 17.28 -21.63
C GLU A 111 0.29 16.70 -23.06
N ILE A 112 1.34 15.91 -23.33
CA ILE A 112 1.57 15.29 -24.65
C ILE A 112 0.43 14.35 -25.04
N LEU A 113 -0.07 13.54 -24.11
CA LEU A 113 -1.18 12.61 -24.35
C LEU A 113 -2.47 13.35 -24.69
N ARG A 114 -2.73 14.50 -24.04
CA ARG A 114 -3.91 15.34 -24.33
C ARG A 114 -3.77 16.09 -25.65
N ASP A 115 -2.57 16.58 -25.96
CA ASP A 115 -2.31 17.36 -27.18
C ASP A 115 -2.29 16.46 -28.44
N ASN A 116 -2.02 15.16 -28.28
CA ASN A 116 -1.90 14.20 -29.38
C ASN A 116 -2.88 13.03 -29.22
N PHE A 117 -4.07 13.28 -28.65
CA PHE A 117 -5.06 12.25 -28.34
C PHE A 117 -5.57 11.46 -29.57
N ASP A 118 -5.39 12.03 -30.76
CA ASP A 118 -5.79 11.50 -32.06
C ASP A 118 -4.65 10.79 -32.81
N GLN A 119 -3.44 10.76 -32.24
CA GLN A 119 -2.25 10.18 -32.85
C GLN A 119 -1.79 8.89 -32.15
N PRO A 120 -1.26 7.90 -32.89
CA PRO A 120 -0.67 6.69 -32.30
C PRO A 120 0.73 6.99 -31.74
N LEU A 121 0.78 7.49 -30.51
CA LEU A 121 2.04 7.73 -29.80
C LEU A 121 2.77 6.42 -29.47
N THR A 122 4.08 6.39 -29.68
CA THR A 122 4.95 5.28 -29.30
C THR A 122 5.64 5.55 -27.97
N LEU A 123 6.00 4.47 -27.25
CA LEU A 123 6.78 4.59 -26.01
C LEU A 123 8.14 5.27 -26.24
N GLN A 124 8.69 5.17 -27.45
CA GLN A 124 9.96 5.76 -27.80
C GLN A 124 9.86 7.29 -27.85
N GLU A 125 8.78 7.82 -28.40
CA GLU A 125 8.48 9.27 -28.42
C GLU A 125 8.20 9.82 -27.01
N LEU A 126 7.54 9.03 -26.15
CA LEU A 126 7.28 9.43 -24.76
C LEU A 126 8.55 9.40 -23.89
N SER A 127 9.52 8.55 -24.20
CA SER A 127 10.74 8.37 -23.40
C SER A 127 11.72 9.55 -23.44
N VAL A 128 11.55 10.49 -24.38
CA VAL A 128 12.44 11.64 -24.55
C VAL A 128 12.10 12.80 -23.57
N VAL A 129 11.05 12.63 -22.77
CA VAL A 129 10.51 13.64 -21.85
C VAL A 129 11.28 13.62 -20.53
N ASN A 130 12.22 14.58 -20.35
CA ASN A 130 12.90 14.87 -19.09
C ASN A 130 12.11 15.84 -18.19
#